data_AF-A0A1U7S2S7-F1
#
_entry.id   AF-A0A1U7S2S7-F1
#
_cell.length_a   1.000
_cell.length_b   1.000
_cell.length_c   1.000
_cell.angle_alpha   90.00
_cell.angle_beta   90.00
_cell.angle_gamma   90.00
#
_symmetry.space_group_name_H-M   'P 1'
#
loop_
_entity.id
_entity.type
_entity.pdbx_description
1 polymer ?
#
loop_
_entity_poly.entity_id
_entity_poly.type
_entity_poly.pdbx_seq_one_letter_code
_entity_poly.pdbx_strand_id
1 'polypeptide(L)'
;MILPADLPQAPHLASKAQVLQLFKTLHRTRQQVFKNDVEALEAARRKINEEFRNNQGETSSEKIEELMKIGLDVEVILRTSVIQGVHTGPDRLLLIPRKDLLLDNVPYRDMPTQKHKP
;
A
#
# COMPACT_ATOMS: atom_id res chain seq x y z
N MET A 1 44.83 2.86 -8.37
CA MET A 1 43.63 2.01 -8.30
C MET A 1 42.42 2.92 -8.21
N ILE A 2 41.79 3.21 -9.35
CA ILE A 2 40.56 4.01 -9.41
C ILE A 2 39.42 3.00 -9.46
N LEU A 3 38.54 3.02 -8.46
CA LEU A 3 37.30 2.24 -8.45
C LEU A 3 36.44 2.69 -9.64
N PRO A 4 35.84 1.77 -10.42
CA PRO A 4 34.94 2.18 -11.48
C PRO A 4 33.72 2.87 -10.85
N ALA A 5 33.44 4.07 -11.34
CA ALA A 5 32.24 4.82 -11.02
C ALA A 5 31.01 3.93 -11.21
N ASP A 6 30.04 4.04 -10.28
CA ASP A 6 28.71 3.45 -10.39
C ASP A 6 28.16 3.71 -11.79
N LEU A 7 28.09 2.63 -12.58
CA LEU A 7 27.35 2.64 -13.83
C LEU A 7 25.90 3.03 -13.47
N PRO A 8 25.27 3.98 -14.17
CA PRO A 8 23.86 4.26 -13.96
C PRO A 8 23.10 2.95 -14.15
N GLN A 9 22.48 2.45 -13.08
CA GLN A 9 21.63 1.27 -13.20
C GLN A 9 20.55 1.61 -14.22
N ALA A 10 20.51 0.84 -15.31
CA ALA A 10 19.46 0.99 -16.32
C ALA A 10 18.10 0.93 -15.60
N PRO A 11 17.14 1.81 -15.95
CA PRO A 11 15.80 1.76 -15.37
C PRO A 11 15.27 0.34 -15.57
N HIS A 12 14.97 -0.32 -14.46
CA HIS A 12 14.57 -1.71 -14.48
C HIS A 12 13.14 -1.75 -15.02
N LEU A 13 13.01 -1.85 -16.35
CA LEU A 13 11.76 -2.02 -17.08
C LEU A 13 10.81 -2.94 -16.30
N ALA A 14 9.65 -2.42 -15.93
CA ALA A 14 8.64 -3.20 -15.25
C ALA A 14 8.11 -4.29 -16.19
N SER A 15 8.41 -5.54 -15.85
CA SER A 15 7.94 -6.70 -16.60
C SER A 15 6.43 -6.92 -16.41
N LYS A 16 5.79 -7.55 -17.39
CA LYS A 16 4.38 -7.98 -17.29
C LYS A 16 4.10 -8.81 -16.02
N ALA A 17 5.08 -9.60 -15.57
CA ALA A 17 4.97 -10.38 -14.34
C ALA A 17 4.89 -9.48 -13.10
N GLN A 18 5.70 -8.42 -13.02
CA GLN A 18 5.66 -7.44 -11.92
C GLN A 18 4.35 -6.66 -11.90
N VAL A 19 3.84 -6.25 -13.07
CA VAL A 19 2.54 -5.57 -13.18
C VAL A 19 1.40 -6.47 -12.66
N LEU A 20 1.37 -7.73 -13.08
CA LEU A 20 0.38 -8.70 -12.59
C LEU A 20 0.54 -9.00 -11.11
N GLN A 21 1.77 -9.00 -10.59
CA GLN A 21 2.00 -9.18 -9.17
C GLN A 21 1.43 -8.00 -8.38
N LEU A 22 1.66 -6.76 -8.81
CA LEU A 22 1.10 -5.57 -8.19
C LEU A 22 -0.44 -5.61 -8.20
N PHE A 23 -1.05 -5.94 -9.33
CA PHE A 23 -2.50 -6.11 -9.45
C PHE A 23 -3.06 -7.10 -8.41
N LYS A 24 -2.44 -8.26 -8.28
CA LYS A 24 -2.82 -9.28 -7.29
C LYS A 24 -2.60 -8.80 -5.86
N THR A 25 -1.50 -8.08 -5.60
CA THR A 25 -1.20 -7.54 -4.28
C THR A 25 -2.26 -6.53 -3.87
N LEU A 26 -2.57 -5.53 -4.69
CA LEU A 26 -3.64 -4.57 -4.41
C LEU A 26 -4.98 -5.25 -4.13
N HIS A 27 -5.31 -6.31 -4.87
CA HIS A 27 -6.52 -7.09 -4.61
C HIS A 27 -6.53 -7.84 -3.27
N ARG A 28 -5.39 -8.38 -2.84
CA ARG A 28 -5.25 -8.97 -1.51
C ARG A 28 -5.30 -7.89 -0.42
N THR A 29 -4.62 -6.77 -0.63
CA THR A 29 -4.58 -5.65 0.32
C THR A 29 -5.98 -5.10 0.56
N ARG A 30 -6.80 -4.86 -0.48
CA ARG A 30 -8.20 -4.42 -0.26
C ARG A 30 -9.03 -5.42 0.56
N GLN A 31 -8.82 -6.73 0.39
CA GLN A 31 -9.58 -7.76 1.11
C GLN A 31 -9.23 -7.77 2.60
N GLN A 32 -7.97 -7.52 2.92
CA GLN A 32 -7.50 -7.40 4.29
C GLN A 32 -7.93 -6.07 4.91
N VAL A 33 -7.87 -4.99 4.14
CA VAL A 33 -8.08 -3.61 4.62
C VAL A 33 -9.55 -3.29 4.87
N PHE A 34 -10.43 -3.74 3.97
CA PHE A 34 -11.86 -3.48 4.00
C PHE A 34 -12.65 -4.73 4.40
N LYS A 35 -12.10 -5.55 5.29
CA LYS A 35 -12.71 -6.83 5.66
C LYS A 35 -14.14 -6.59 6.19
N ASN A 36 -15.09 -7.40 5.71
CA ASN A 36 -16.52 -7.33 6.03
C ASN A 36 -17.25 -6.04 5.61
N ASP A 37 -16.58 -5.12 4.90
CA ASP A 37 -17.19 -3.91 4.35
C ASP A 37 -17.42 -4.12 2.85
N VAL A 38 -18.59 -4.65 2.51
CA VAL A 38 -18.93 -5.06 1.13
C VAL A 38 -18.89 -3.88 0.17
N GLU A 39 -19.35 -2.70 0.61
CA GLU A 39 -19.38 -1.50 -0.21
C GLU A 39 -17.97 -1.01 -0.53
N ALA A 40 -17.11 -0.89 0.49
CA ALA A 40 -15.71 -0.49 0.28
C ALA A 40 -14.93 -1.55 -0.52
N LEU A 41 -15.19 -2.85 -0.29
CA LEU A 41 -14.59 -3.92 -1.07
C LEU A 41 -14.91 -3.78 -2.55
N GLU A 42 -16.19 -3.60 -2.90
CA GLU A 42 -16.60 -3.47 -4.30
C GLU A 42 -16.16 -2.15 -4.92
N ALA A 43 -16.19 -1.04 -4.19
CA ALA A 43 -15.64 0.24 -4.64
C ALA A 43 -14.14 0.12 -4.97
N ALA A 44 -13.35 -0.45 -4.06
CA ALA A 44 -11.92 -0.67 -4.27
C ALA A 44 -11.67 -1.62 -5.45
N ARG A 45 -12.48 -2.69 -5.59
CA ARG A 45 -12.38 -3.62 -6.73
C ARG A 45 -12.58 -2.91 -8.05
N ARG A 46 -13.64 -2.09 -8.16
CA ARG A 46 -13.95 -1.33 -9.37
C ARG A 46 -12.80 -0.41 -9.71
N LYS A 47 -12.30 0.36 -8.74
CA LYS A 47 -11.21 1.33 -8.95
C LYS A 47 -9.92 0.67 -9.40
N ILE A 48 -9.49 -0.42 -8.74
CA ILE A 48 -8.30 -1.18 -9.16
C ILE A 48 -8.46 -1.66 -10.62
N ASN A 49 -9.59 -2.25 -10.96
CA ASN A 49 -9.80 -2.75 -12.33
C ASN A 49 -9.88 -1.63 -13.37
N GLU A 50 -10.48 -0.50 -13.03
CA GLU A 50 -10.57 0.68 -13.89
C GLU A 50 -9.17 1.22 -14.22
N GLU A 51 -8.33 1.46 -13.21
CA GLU A 51 -6.97 1.98 -13.42
C GLU A 51 -6.11 1.06 -14.30
N PHE A 52 -6.17 -0.25 -14.08
CA PHE A 52 -5.41 -1.20 -14.90
C PHE A 52 -5.96 -1.31 -16.33
N ARG A 53 -7.26 -1.16 -16.55
CA ARG A 53 -7.85 -1.15 -17.90
C ARG A 53 -7.48 0.13 -18.65
N ASN A 54 -7.56 1.29 -17.98
CA ASN A 54 -7.24 2.59 -18.58
C ASN A 54 -5.79 2.65 -19.08
N ASN A 55 -4.88 1.91 -18.43
CA ASN A 55 -3.46 1.88 -18.78
C ASN A 55 -3.03 0.59 -19.50
N GLN A 56 -3.96 -0.29 -19.91
CA GLN A 56 -3.63 -1.59 -20.50
C GLN A 56 -2.84 -1.48 -21.82
N GLY A 57 -3.05 -0.39 -22.56
CA GLY A 57 -2.39 -0.11 -23.85
C GLY A 57 -1.10 0.69 -23.73
N GLU A 58 -0.63 1.00 -22.52
CA GLU A 58 0.60 1.78 -22.33
C GLU A 58 1.83 0.98 -22.78
N THR A 59 2.72 1.62 -23.53
CA THR A 59 3.96 1.03 -24.08
C THR A 59 5.23 1.75 -23.65
N SER A 60 5.09 2.96 -23.08
CA SER A 60 6.20 3.74 -22.55
C SER A 60 6.73 3.12 -21.26
N SER A 61 8.00 2.70 -21.28
CA SER A 61 8.69 2.15 -20.09
C SER A 61 8.61 3.10 -18.90
N GLU A 62 8.90 4.38 -19.13
CA GLU A 62 8.91 5.40 -18.08
C GLU A 62 7.53 5.54 -17.44
N LYS A 63 6.46 5.51 -18.27
CA LYS A 63 5.10 5.64 -17.75
C LYS A 63 4.68 4.41 -16.96
N ILE A 64 5.05 3.21 -17.42
CA ILE A 64 4.76 1.96 -16.71
C ILE A 64 5.48 1.96 -15.35
N GLU A 65 6.73 2.40 -15.29
CA GLU A 65 7.49 2.50 -14.04
C GLU A 65 6.85 3.49 -13.05
N GLU A 66 6.40 4.65 -13.53
CA GLU A 66 5.68 5.62 -12.71
C GLU A 66 4.38 5.04 -12.14
N LEU A 67 3.56 4.39 -13.00
CA LEU A 67 2.31 3.75 -12.58
C LEU A 67 2.55 2.61 -11.58
N MET A 68 3.61 1.84 -11.78
CA MET A 68 4.02 0.78 -10.86
C MET A 68 4.39 1.35 -9.49
N LYS A 69 5.17 2.44 -9.45
CA LYS A 69 5.52 3.13 -8.21
C LYS A 69 4.28 3.63 -7.48
N ILE A 70 3.38 4.30 -8.19
CA ILE A 70 2.10 4.79 -7.62
C ILE A 70 1.32 3.63 -7.01
N GLY A 71 1.15 2.52 -7.72
CA GLY A 71 0.39 1.39 -7.20
C GLY A 71 1.07 0.73 -5.98
N LEU A 72 2.40 0.67 -5.94
CA LEU A 72 3.14 0.19 -4.76
C LEU A 72 2.97 1.13 -3.57
N ASP A 73 3.04 2.44 -3.78
CA ASP A 73 2.83 3.43 -2.71
C ASP A 73 1.40 3.35 -2.16
N VAL A 74 0.40 3.17 -3.04
CA VAL A 74 -1.00 2.96 -2.67
C VAL A 74 -1.17 1.69 -1.83
N GLU A 75 -0.50 0.59 -2.20
CA GLU A 75 -0.53 -0.65 -1.42
C GLU A 75 -0.06 -0.41 0.02
N VAL A 76 1.08 0.28 0.18
CA VAL A 76 1.65 0.60 1.48
C VAL A 76 0.68 1.47 2.28
N ILE A 77 0.16 2.54 1.71
CA ILE A 77 -0.78 3.47 2.38
C ILE A 77 -2.03 2.72 2.86
N LEU A 78 -2.62 1.88 2.00
CA LEU A 78 -3.79 1.08 2.39
C LEU A 78 -3.49 0.20 3.60
N ARG A 79 -2.32 -0.46 3.60
CA ARG A 79 -1.91 -1.37 4.66
C ARG A 79 -1.52 -0.66 5.96
N THR A 80 -0.91 0.52 5.91
CA THR A 80 -0.35 1.18 7.10
C THR A 80 -1.21 2.28 7.68
N SER A 81 -2.19 2.81 6.93
CA SER A 81 -2.84 4.07 7.31
C SER A 81 -4.37 4.02 7.29
N VAL A 82 -4.98 2.94 6.80
CA VAL A 82 -6.44 2.79 6.75
C VAL A 82 -6.97 2.00 7.95
N ILE A 83 -7.86 2.63 8.73
CA ILE A 83 -8.64 2.02 9.81
C ILE A 83 -10.13 2.08 9.42
N GLN A 84 -10.85 0.97 9.58
CA GLN A 84 -12.29 0.95 9.32
C GLN A 84 -13.05 1.56 10.51
N GLY A 85 -14.12 2.29 10.23
CA GLY A 85 -15.01 2.87 11.23
C GLY A 85 -16.47 2.52 10.95
N VAL A 86 -17.23 2.13 11.97
CA VAL A 86 -18.66 1.81 11.87
C VAL A 86 -19.45 2.71 12.79
N HIS A 87 -20.47 3.40 12.26
CA HIS A 87 -21.39 4.17 13.10
C HIS A 87 -22.24 3.24 13.95
N THR A 88 -22.21 3.45 15.27
CA THR A 88 -22.93 2.63 16.25
C THR A 88 -24.03 3.41 16.99
N GLY A 89 -24.24 4.67 16.64
CA GLY A 89 -25.27 5.53 17.22
C GLY A 89 -25.00 7.02 16.98
N PRO A 90 -25.83 7.92 17.53
CA PRO A 90 -25.60 9.35 17.49
C PRO A 90 -24.23 9.67 18.12
N ASP A 91 -23.37 10.35 17.35
CA ASP A 91 -22.02 10.76 17.74
C ASP A 91 -21.10 9.61 18.23
N ARG A 92 -21.36 8.37 17.79
CA ARG A 92 -20.53 7.21 18.15
C ARG A 92 -20.00 6.46 16.93
N LEU A 93 -18.68 6.32 16.87
CA LEU A 93 -17.94 5.58 15.85
C LEU A 93 -17.11 4.47 16.51
N LEU A 94 -17.34 3.23 16.11
CA LEU A 94 -16.48 2.10 16.47
C LEU A 94 -15.35 1.99 15.44
N LEU A 95 -14.11 2.17 15.89
CA LEU A 95 -12.93 1.94 15.07
C LEU A 95 -12.51 0.47 15.14
N ILE A 96 -12.17 -0.11 13.99
CA ILE A 96 -11.75 -1.50 13.83
C ILE A 96 -10.32 -1.49 13.26
N PRO A 97 -9.30 -1.23 14.10
CA PRO A 97 -7.91 -1.30 13.66
C PRO A 97 -7.50 -2.75 13.41
N ARG A 98 -6.65 -2.96 12.40
CA ARG A 98 -6.01 -4.25 12.17
C ARG A 98 -4.85 -4.44 13.16
N LYS A 99 -4.54 -5.69 13.51
CA LYS A 99 -3.52 -6.01 14.52
C LYS A 99 -2.13 -5.47 14.17
N ASP A 100 -1.79 -5.43 12.89
CA ASP A 100 -0.52 -4.92 12.36
C ASP A 100 -0.39 -3.38 12.47
N LEU A 101 -1.48 -2.67 12.77
CA LEU A 101 -1.48 -1.23 13.05
C LEU A 101 -1.31 -0.91 14.54
N LEU A 102 -1.51 -1.90 15.42
CA LEU A 102 -1.44 -1.70 16.86
C LEU A 102 0.01 -1.84 17.33
N LEU A 103 0.43 -0.89 18.16
CA LEU A 103 1.72 -0.97 18.85
C LEU A 103 1.56 -1.75 20.15
N ASP A 104 2.64 -2.44 20.55
CA ASP A 104 2.69 -3.04 21.89
C ASP A 104 2.54 -1.94 22.94
N ASN A 105 1.75 -2.23 23.97
CA ASN A 105 1.58 -1.31 25.09
C ASN A 105 2.92 -1.15 25.81
N VAL A 106 3.55 0.01 25.65
CA VAL A 106 4.72 0.41 26.44
C VAL A 106 4.21 1.27 27.60
N PRO A 107 4.54 0.93 28.87
CA PRO A 107 4.21 1.78 30.00
C PRO A 107 4.70 3.20 29.75
N TYR A 108 3.85 4.19 30.04
CA TYR A 108 4.23 5.58 29.95
C TYR A 108 5.48 5.83 30.81
N ARG A 109 6.46 6.56 30.27
CA ARG A 109 7.69 6.97 30.97
C ARG A 109 7.90 8.46 30.74
N ASP A 110 8.16 9.19 31.82
CA ASP A 110 8.44 10.62 31.78
C ASP A 110 9.72 10.96 31.01
N MET A 111 10.64 10.00 30.89
CA MET A 111 11.94 10.16 30.24
C MET A 111 12.00 9.33 28.95
N PRO A 112 12.40 9.91 27.80
CA PRO A 112 12.50 9.18 26.54
C PRO A 112 13.57 8.08 26.63
N THR A 113 13.25 6.86 26.23
CA THR A 113 14.24 5.79 26.07
C THR A 113 15.13 6.06 24.87
N GLN A 114 16.44 5.79 25.00
CA GLN A 114 17.35 5.76 23.86
C GLN A 114 16.80 4.78 22.81
N LYS A 115 16.65 5.24 21.57
CA LYS A 115 16.13 4.42 20.48
C LYS A 115 17.06 3.22 20.28
N HIS A 116 16.52 2.00 20.41
CA HIS A 116 17.22 0.82 19.95
C HIS A 116 17.30 0.90 18.42
N LYS A 117 18.51 0.97 17.88
CA LYS A 117 18.75 0.87 16.44
C LYS A 117 18.62 -0.61 16.05
N PRO A 118 17.97 -0.93 14.92
CA PRO A 118 17.92 -2.30 14.40
C PRO A 118 19.31 -2.82 14.05
#